data_AF-A0A3D2B2G9-F1
#
_entry.id   AF-A0A3D2B2G9-F1
#
_cell.length_a   1.000
_cell.length_b   1.000
_cell.length_c   1.000
_cell.angle_alpha   90.00
_cell.angle_beta   90.00
_cell.angle_gamma   90.00
#
_symmetry.space_group_name_H-M   'P 1'
#
loop_
_entity.id
_entity.type
_entity.pdbx_description
1 polymer ?
#
loop_
_entity_poly.entity_id
_entity_poly.type
_entity_poly.pdbx_seq_one_letter_code
_entity_poly.pdbx_strand_id
1 'polypeptide(L)'
;MAYGAMISLENGNPFVTPQSTPFCLYQRVEVGSSASGAAQVANIDIPIDPSYPAIVFCKTSNYATVSATRVGGVIRAGSGSPNGYAHTLTVYVFAIFPQTKPAWGLAVWDAQGKLVLTNESRVLSDLVTIGTVGAGGGINIDQTLNGSYA
;
A
#
# COMPACT_ATOMS: atom_id res chain seq x y z
N MET A 1 -0.95 -15.57 28.08
CA MET A 1 -2.31 -15.49 27.51
C MET A 1 -2.20 -14.84 26.14
N ALA A 2 -2.85 -15.42 25.13
CA ALA A 2 -2.81 -14.95 23.75
C ALA A 2 -4.15 -14.28 23.41
N TYR A 3 -4.12 -13.05 22.91
CA TYR A 3 -5.30 -12.30 22.47
C TYR A 3 -5.24 -12.15 20.95
N GLY A 4 -6.37 -12.28 20.23
CA GLY A 4 -6.41 -12.14 18.78
C GLY A 4 -7.82 -12.11 18.22
N ALA A 5 -7.97 -11.60 17.01
CA ALA A 5 -9.21 -11.61 16.24
C ALA A 5 -8.98 -12.36 14.93
N MET A 6 -9.91 -13.23 14.55
CA MET A 6 -9.93 -13.86 13.23
C MET A 6 -10.85 -13.05 12.33
N ILE A 7 -10.31 -12.46 11.26
CA ILE A 7 -11.11 -11.86 10.19
C ILE A 7 -11.06 -12.81 9.00
N SER A 8 -12.22 -13.37 8.64
CA SER A 8 -12.37 -14.11 7.39
C SER A 8 -12.63 -13.11 6.28
N LEU A 9 -11.69 -12.98 5.36
CA LEU A 9 -11.87 -12.22 4.14
C LEU A 9 -12.56 -13.09 3.08
N GLU A 10 -13.30 -12.50 2.14
CA GLU A 10 -13.99 -13.23 1.07
C GLU A 10 -13.02 -14.03 0.16
N ASN A 11 -11.74 -13.64 0.13
CA ASN A 11 -10.68 -14.36 -0.58
C ASN A 11 -10.12 -15.58 0.19
N GLY A 12 -10.70 -15.92 1.34
CA GLY A 12 -10.37 -17.13 2.09
C GLY A 12 -9.04 -17.09 2.84
N ASN A 13 -8.31 -15.95 2.83
CA ASN A 13 -7.11 -15.81 3.64
C ASN A 13 -7.50 -15.48 5.10
N PRO A 14 -7.33 -16.41 6.05
CA PRO A 14 -7.64 -16.14 7.44
C PRO A 14 -6.55 -15.23 8.00
N PHE A 15 -6.91 -14.06 8.52
CA PHE A 15 -5.97 -13.27 9.33
C PHE A 15 -5.95 -13.89 10.72
N VAL A 16 -4.88 -14.62 11.06
CA VAL A 16 -4.71 -15.27 12.37
C VAL A 16 -3.32 -14.97 12.91
N THR A 17 -3.25 -14.45 14.14
CA THR A 17 -2.48 -14.97 15.30
C THR A 17 -2.04 -13.84 16.26
N PRO A 18 -1.74 -14.15 17.55
CA PRO A 18 -1.76 -13.21 18.68
C PRO A 18 -0.75 -12.05 18.68
N GLN A 19 0.16 -12.02 17.69
CA GLN A 19 1.24 -11.03 17.60
C GLN A 19 1.36 -10.38 16.22
N SER A 20 0.44 -10.70 15.30
CA SER A 20 0.42 -10.12 13.96
C SER A 20 -0.38 -8.81 13.98
N THR A 21 0.27 -7.68 13.69
CA THR A 21 -0.44 -6.42 13.41
C THR A 21 -0.65 -6.30 11.91
N PRO A 22 -1.90 -6.11 11.43
CA PRO A 22 -2.15 -5.99 10.01
C PRO A 22 -1.52 -4.71 9.45
N PHE A 23 -1.16 -4.77 8.17
CA PHE A 23 -0.91 -3.58 7.38
C PHE A 23 -2.25 -2.89 7.11
N CYS A 24 -2.42 -1.67 7.60
CA CYS A 24 -3.59 -0.83 7.35
C CYS A 24 -3.20 0.30 6.40
N LEU A 25 -4.16 0.79 5.61
CA LEU A 25 -3.96 1.96 4.75
C LEU A 25 -3.58 3.16 5.63
N TYR A 26 -2.33 3.58 5.52
CA TYR A 26 -1.79 4.74 6.19
C TYR A 26 -2.19 6.02 5.46
N GLN A 27 -1.98 6.03 4.14
CA GLN A 27 -2.29 7.18 3.29
C GLN A 27 -2.54 6.74 1.85
N ARG A 28 -3.54 7.36 1.21
CA ARG A 28 -3.70 7.38 -0.24
C ARG A 28 -3.43 8.79 -0.75
N VAL A 29 -2.59 8.94 -1.76
CA VAL A 29 -2.30 10.24 -2.38
C VAL A 29 -2.45 10.13 -3.89
N GLU A 30 -2.94 11.20 -4.52
CA GLU A 30 -2.99 11.33 -5.98
C GLU A 30 -2.30 12.62 -6.40
N VAL A 31 -1.42 12.53 -7.39
CA VAL A 31 -0.66 13.65 -7.93
C VAL A 31 -0.70 13.61 -9.45
N GLY A 32 -1.10 14.73 -10.07
CA GLY A 32 -1.02 14.90 -11.51
C GLY A 32 0.42 15.12 -11.97
N SER A 33 0.80 14.55 -13.11
CA SER A 33 2.10 14.78 -13.71
C SER A 33 2.24 16.20 -14.22
N SER A 34 3.47 16.70 -14.25
CA SER A 34 3.86 17.94 -14.89
C SER A 34 4.95 17.71 -15.91
N ALA A 35 5.05 18.63 -16.89
CA ALA A 35 6.06 18.56 -17.92
C ALA A 35 7.46 18.77 -17.33
N SER A 36 8.40 17.90 -17.72
CA SER A 36 9.82 18.01 -17.43
C SER A 36 10.59 17.75 -18.72
N GLY A 37 10.88 18.83 -19.46
CA GLY A 37 11.31 18.74 -20.85
C GLY A 37 10.24 18.08 -21.72
N ALA A 38 10.61 17.05 -22.49
CA ALA A 38 9.69 16.25 -23.30
C ALA A 38 8.92 15.20 -22.47
N ALA A 39 9.34 14.92 -21.24
CA ALA A 39 8.73 13.92 -20.38
C ALA A 39 7.60 14.51 -19.52
N GLN A 40 6.78 13.62 -18.96
CA GLN A 40 5.83 13.92 -17.89
C GLN A 40 6.26 13.20 -16.62
N VAL A 41 6.29 13.89 -15.49
CA VAL A 41 6.73 13.35 -14.19
C VAL A 41 5.78 13.73 -13.07
N ALA A 42 5.57 12.84 -12.11
CA ALA A 42 4.91 13.15 -10.85
C ALA A 42 5.79 12.67 -9.70
N ASN A 43 5.92 13.45 -8.63
CA ASN A 43 6.68 13.08 -7.44
C ASN A 43 5.91 13.48 -6.19
N ILE A 44 5.98 12.67 -5.15
CA ILE A 44 5.38 12.96 -3.86
C ILE A 44 6.24 12.40 -2.72
N ASP A 45 6.41 13.24 -1.70
CA ASP A 45 7.01 12.87 -0.43
C ASP A 45 5.88 12.65 0.58
N ILE A 46 5.79 11.44 1.14
CA ILE A 46 4.80 11.03 2.12
C ILE A 46 5.52 10.84 3.46
N PRO A 47 5.37 11.78 4.40
CA PRO A 47 5.95 11.64 5.73
C PRO A 47 5.40 10.41 6.44
N ILE A 48 6.27 9.65 7.10
CA ILE A 48 5.90 8.48 7.89
C ILE A 48 6.95 8.23 8.96
N ASP A 49 6.53 7.84 10.17
CA ASP A 49 7.47 7.53 11.25
C ASP A 49 8.45 6.43 10.81
N PRO A 50 9.78 6.63 10.93
CA PRO A 50 10.81 5.67 10.52
C PRO A 50 10.66 4.29 11.17
N SER A 51 10.04 4.20 12.34
CA SER A 51 9.80 2.95 13.06
C SER A 51 8.65 2.11 12.50
N TYR A 52 7.79 2.67 11.65
CA TYR A 52 6.63 1.96 11.11
C TYR A 52 7.03 1.13 9.89
N PRO A 53 6.91 -0.21 9.92
CA PRO A 53 6.99 -1.02 8.70
C PRO A 53 5.96 -0.55 7.69
N ALA A 54 6.35 -0.43 6.43
CA ALA A 54 5.50 0.10 5.36
C ALA A 54 5.72 -0.66 4.04
N ILE A 55 4.64 -0.81 3.28
CA ILE A 55 4.63 -1.30 1.90
C ILE A 55 3.86 -0.30 1.03
N VAL A 56 4.33 -0.12 -0.20
CA VAL A 56 3.82 0.92 -1.11
C VAL A 56 3.37 0.27 -2.41
N PHE A 57 2.17 0.64 -2.86
CA PHE A 57 1.64 0.27 -4.16
C PHE A 57 1.41 1.55 -4.98
N CYS A 58 1.81 1.54 -6.24
CA CYS A 58 1.77 2.70 -7.12
C CYS A 58 1.11 2.32 -8.44
N LYS A 59 0.16 3.14 -8.89
CA LYS A 59 -0.41 3.00 -10.23
C LYS A 59 -0.49 4.35 -10.93
N THR A 60 -0.54 4.32 -12.25
CA THR A 60 -0.74 5.51 -13.08
C THR A 60 -1.97 5.38 -13.95
N SER A 61 -2.59 6.51 -14.28
CA SER A 61 -3.76 6.54 -15.16
C SER A 61 -3.42 6.38 -16.66
N ASN A 62 -2.14 6.41 -17.02
CA ASN A 62 -1.64 6.31 -18.39
C ASN A 62 -0.20 5.76 -18.40
N TYR A 63 0.37 5.53 -19.59
CA TYR A 63 1.70 4.96 -19.81
C TYR A 63 2.82 5.74 -19.10
N ALA A 64 3.28 5.19 -17.98
CA ALA A 64 4.39 5.71 -17.18
C ALA A 64 4.99 4.58 -16.34
N THR A 65 6.27 4.70 -15.99
CA THR A 65 6.88 3.85 -14.97
C THR A 65 6.60 4.44 -13.59
N VAL A 66 6.60 3.59 -12.57
CA VAL A 66 6.43 4.00 -11.17
C VAL A 66 7.62 3.57 -10.33
N SER A 67 7.90 4.30 -9.26
CA SER A 67 8.88 3.92 -8.25
C SER A 67 8.43 4.39 -6.87
N ALA A 68 8.88 3.68 -5.84
CA ALA A 68 8.76 4.09 -4.46
C ALA A 68 10.03 3.70 -3.70
N THR A 69 10.51 4.60 -2.85
CA THR A 69 11.67 4.35 -2.01
C THR A 69 11.49 5.03 -0.65
N ARG A 70 12.08 4.44 0.39
CA ARG A 70 12.08 5.03 1.72
C ARG A 70 13.40 5.72 1.97
N VAL A 71 13.35 6.97 2.43
CA VAL A 71 14.51 7.75 2.86
C VAL A 71 14.22 8.31 4.25
N GLY A 72 14.68 7.61 5.28
CA GLY A 72 14.41 7.97 6.68
C GLY A 72 12.90 7.95 7.00
N GLY A 73 12.39 9.09 7.47
CA GLY A 73 10.98 9.31 7.82
C GLY A 73 10.08 9.71 6.66
N VAL A 74 10.47 9.42 5.42
CA VAL A 74 9.71 9.77 4.21
C VAL A 74 9.69 8.61 3.24
N ILE A 75 8.51 8.31 2.69
CA ILE A 75 8.36 7.51 1.48
C ILE A 75 8.29 8.48 0.30
N ARG A 76 9.25 8.35 -0.62
CA ARG A 76 9.24 9.07 -1.89
C ARG A 76 8.67 8.17 -2.95
N ALA A 77 7.57 8.58 -3.54
CA ALA A 77 6.97 7.90 -4.68
C ALA A 77 7.02 8.81 -5.90
N GLY A 78 7.21 8.23 -7.08
CA GLY A 78 7.27 8.98 -8.31
C GLY A 78 6.88 8.16 -9.52
N SER A 79 6.62 8.87 -10.60
CA SER A 79 6.35 8.30 -11.91
C SER A 79 6.99 9.10 -13.03
N GLY A 80 7.25 8.43 -14.15
CA GLY A 80 7.88 9.05 -15.32
C GLY A 80 7.35 8.48 -16.63
N SER A 81 7.00 9.37 -17.55
CA SER A 81 6.66 9.03 -18.94
C SER A 81 7.59 9.79 -19.90
N PRO A 82 8.65 9.13 -20.41
CA PRO A 82 9.59 9.76 -21.35
C PRO A 82 8.93 10.23 -22.66
N ASN A 83 7.82 9.60 -23.04
CA ASN A 83 7.06 9.91 -24.25
C ASN A 83 6.07 11.07 -24.07
N GLY A 84 6.07 11.73 -22.92
CA GLY A 84 5.25 12.92 -22.67
C GLY A 84 3.77 12.61 -22.39
N TYR A 85 3.40 11.37 -22.06
CA TYR A 85 2.01 11.05 -21.72
C TYR A 85 1.65 11.60 -20.35
N ALA A 86 0.76 12.59 -20.33
CA ALA A 86 0.20 13.13 -19.08
C ALA A 86 -0.57 12.03 -18.33
N HIS A 87 -0.37 11.96 -17.02
CA HIS A 87 -0.93 10.92 -16.16
C HIS A 87 -1.15 11.43 -14.73
N THR A 88 -1.92 10.67 -13.96
CA THR A 88 -2.03 10.82 -12.51
C THR A 88 -1.38 9.63 -11.85
N LEU A 89 -0.48 9.87 -10.91
CA LEU A 89 0.09 8.87 -10.01
C LEU A 89 -0.81 8.73 -8.79
N THR A 90 -1.32 7.52 -8.54
CA THR A 90 -1.99 7.15 -7.29
C THR A 90 -1.05 6.28 -6.46
N VAL A 91 -0.81 6.67 -5.21
CA VAL A 91 0.06 5.97 -4.27
C VAL A 91 -0.75 5.50 -3.07
N TYR A 92 -0.64 4.22 -2.75
CA TYR A 92 -1.20 3.61 -1.55
C TYR A 92 -0.06 3.19 -0.62
N VAL A 93 0.02 3.81 0.56
CA VAL A 93 0.94 3.39 1.61
C VAL A 93 0.15 2.59 2.62
N PHE A 94 0.51 1.32 2.77
CA PHE A 94 0.04 0.51 3.88
C PHE A 94 1.16 0.40 4.92
N ALA A 95 0.83 0.52 6.20
CA ALA A 95 1.81 0.44 7.28
C ALA A 95 1.27 -0.25 8.52
N ILE A 96 2.17 -0.63 9.41
CA ILE A 96 1.86 -1.03 10.78
C ILE A 96 2.06 0.20 11.69
N PHE A 97 0.96 0.83 12.09
CA PHE A 97 0.96 2.07 12.87
C PHE A 97 -0.18 2.06 13.90
N PRO A 98 -0.09 2.86 14.98
CA PRO A 98 -1.19 3.00 15.93
C PRO A 98 -2.45 3.49 15.21
N GLN A 99 -3.53 2.73 15.32
CA GLN A 99 -4.81 3.15 14.75
C GLN A 99 -5.46 4.24 15.61
N THR A 100 -6.34 5.02 15.01
CA THR A 100 -7.15 6.00 15.73
C THR A 100 -8.30 5.29 16.45
N LYS A 101 -8.55 5.62 17.71
CA LYS A 101 -9.67 5.06 18.48
C LYS A 101 -10.99 5.38 17.76
N PRO A 102 -11.83 4.38 17.43
CA PRO A 102 -13.08 4.63 16.73
C PRO A 102 -14.07 5.25 17.71
N ALA A 103 -15.01 6.05 17.19
CA ALA A 103 -16.07 6.65 18.01
C ALA A 103 -17.00 5.58 18.61
N TRP A 104 -17.18 4.46 17.91
CA TRP A 104 -17.99 3.33 18.30
C TRP A 104 -17.51 2.07 17.56
N GLY A 105 -17.86 0.89 18.06
CA GLY A 105 -17.59 -0.38 17.38
C GLY A 105 -16.45 -1.19 18.01
N LEU A 106 -15.62 -1.78 17.16
CA LEU A 106 -14.61 -2.75 17.54
C LEU A 106 -13.23 -2.11 17.53
N ALA A 107 -12.45 -2.41 18.57
CA ALA A 107 -11.08 -1.98 18.71
C ALA A 107 -10.26 -3.12 19.30
N VAL A 108 -9.07 -3.35 18.75
CA VAL A 108 -8.15 -4.41 19.14
C VAL A 108 -6.82 -3.77 19.53
N TRP A 109 -6.35 -4.08 20.73
CA TRP A 109 -5.07 -3.63 21.25
C TRP A 109 -4.07 -4.78 21.26
N ASP A 110 -2.79 -4.47 21.07
CA ASP A 110 -1.70 -5.40 21.32
C ASP A 110 -1.39 -5.53 22.82
N ALA A 111 -0.46 -6.42 23.15
CA ALA A 111 -0.06 -6.69 24.54
C ALA A 111 0.60 -5.49 25.24
N GLN A 112 1.08 -4.51 24.48
CA GLN A 112 1.72 -3.29 24.95
C GLN A 112 0.71 -2.13 25.07
N GLY A 113 -0.56 -2.36 24.75
CA GLY A 113 -1.62 -1.36 24.82
C GLY A 113 -1.68 -0.42 23.62
N LYS A 114 -1.00 -0.72 22.51
CA LYS A 114 -1.14 0.01 21.25
C LYS A 114 -2.38 -0.48 20.52
N LEU A 115 -3.20 0.46 20.06
CA LEU A 115 -4.37 0.14 19.24
C LEU A 115 -3.92 -0.27 17.84
N VAL A 116 -4.19 -1.51 17.45
CA VAL A 116 -3.66 -2.13 16.22
C VAL A 116 -4.70 -2.34 15.14
N LEU A 117 -5.98 -2.38 15.49
CA LEU A 117 -7.06 -2.55 14.53
C LEU A 117 -8.36 -1.97 15.07
N THR A 118 -9.18 -1.40 14.19
CA THR A 118 -10.52 -0.93 14.48
C THR A 118 -11.50 -1.32 13.37
N ASN A 119 -12.80 -1.14 13.60
CA ASN A 119 -13.82 -1.26 12.55
C ASN A 119 -13.66 -0.24 11.41
N GLU A 120 -12.85 0.81 11.59
CA GLU A 120 -12.57 1.83 10.57
C GLU A 120 -11.24 1.57 9.84
N SER A 121 -10.44 0.60 10.31
CA SER A 121 -9.16 0.23 9.70
C SER A 121 -9.37 -0.41 8.33
N ARG A 122 -8.67 0.13 7.33
CA ARG A 122 -8.65 -0.43 5.97
C ARG A 122 -7.46 -1.37 5.83
N VAL A 123 -7.68 -2.64 6.15
CA VAL A 123 -6.64 -3.69 6.11
C VAL A 123 -6.26 -4.01 4.67
N LEU A 124 -4.97 -4.31 4.44
CA LEU A 124 -4.48 -4.87 3.18
C LEU A 124 -5.02 -6.31 3.02
N SER A 125 -6.08 -6.47 2.24
CA SER A 125 -6.73 -7.78 2.01
C SER A 125 -6.50 -8.34 0.61
N ASP A 126 -6.35 -7.48 -0.40
CA ASP A 126 -6.57 -7.86 -1.79
C ASP A 126 -5.27 -8.05 -2.57
N LEU A 127 -4.39 -8.93 -2.05
CA LEU A 127 -3.17 -9.31 -2.75
C LEU A 127 -3.46 -10.44 -3.74
N VAL A 128 -3.08 -10.24 -5.00
CA VAL A 128 -3.16 -11.25 -6.06
C VAL A 128 -1.74 -11.63 -6.48
N THR A 129 -1.41 -12.92 -6.39
CA THR A 129 -0.14 -13.43 -6.90
C THR A 129 -0.22 -13.63 -8.41
N ILE A 130 0.67 -12.99 -9.15
CA ILE A 130 0.77 -13.15 -10.61
C ILE A 130 1.90 -14.11 -10.95
N GLY A 131 1.53 -15.16 -11.70
CA GLY A 131 2.44 -16.21 -12.13
C GLY A 131 2.89 -17.15 -11.01
N THR A 132 3.90 -17.96 -11.32
CA THR A 132 4.57 -18.85 -10.37
C THR A 132 6.07 -18.57 -10.39
N VAL A 133 6.79 -18.90 -9.31
CA VAL A 133 8.24 -18.75 -9.27
C VAL A 133 8.86 -19.53 -10.44
N GLY A 134 9.64 -18.83 -11.29
CA GLY A 134 10.26 -19.41 -12.49
C GLY A 134 9.38 -19.46 -13.73
N ALA A 135 8.10 -19.06 -13.66
CA ALA A 135 7.17 -19.06 -14.79
C ALA A 135 6.17 -17.90 -14.69
N GLY A 136 6.41 -16.82 -15.44
CA GLY A 136 5.52 -15.66 -15.53
C GLY A 136 5.32 -14.88 -14.22
N GLY A 137 6.22 -15.05 -13.25
CA GLY A 137 6.24 -14.36 -11.95
C GLY A 137 7.54 -13.58 -11.71
N GLY A 138 7.57 -12.77 -10.65
CA GLY A 138 8.73 -11.96 -10.28
C GLY A 138 9.04 -10.87 -11.30
N ILE A 139 10.32 -10.68 -11.65
CA ILE A 139 10.74 -9.67 -12.64
C ILE A 139 10.29 -9.98 -14.08
N ASN A 140 9.79 -11.19 -14.33
CA ASN A 140 9.35 -11.66 -15.64
C ASN A 140 7.82 -11.53 -15.84
N ILE A 141 7.15 -10.74 -15.00
CA ILE A 141 5.71 -10.49 -15.15
C ILE A 141 5.50 -9.59 -16.38
N ASP A 142 4.87 -10.17 -17.40
CA ASP A 142 4.35 -9.48 -18.59
C ASP A 142 2.91 -9.96 -18.84
N GLN A 143 1.99 -9.51 -17.97
CA GLN A 143 0.58 -9.89 -18.03
C GLN A 143 -0.31 -8.65 -17.97
N THR A 144 -1.38 -8.66 -18.76
CA THR A 144 -2.44 -7.66 -18.72
C THR A 144 -3.59 -8.17 -17.86
N LEU A 145 -3.97 -7.41 -16.82
CA LEU A 145 -5.08 -7.72 -15.93
C LEU A 145 -6.24 -6.75 -16.17
N ASN A 146 -7.47 -7.27 -16.21
CA ASN A 146 -8.68 -6.45 -16.29
C ASN A 146 -9.02 -5.89 -14.91
N GLY A 147 -9.11 -4.57 -14.79
CA GLY A 147 -9.47 -3.89 -13.54
C GLY A 147 -8.40 -2.88 -13.11
N SER A 148 -8.46 -2.47 -11.85
CA SER A 148 -7.52 -1.50 -11.27
C SER A 148 -6.53 -2.21 -10.35
N TYR A 149 -5.31 -2.43 -10.84
CA TYR A 149 -4.19 -2.98 -10.05
C TYR A 149 -3.13 -1.90 -9.81
N ALA A 150 -2.41 -2.04 -8.71
CA ALA A 150 -1.29 -1.18 -8.30
C ALA A 150 -0.13 -2.05 -7.80
#